data_AF-A0A847WTD4-F1
#
_entry.id   AF-A0A847WTD4-F1
#
_cell.length_a   1.000
_cell.length_b   1.000
_cell.length_c   1.000
_cell.angle_alpha   90.00
_cell.angle_beta   90.00
_cell.angle_gamma   90.00
#
_symmetry.space_group_name_H-M   'P 1'
#
loop_
_entity.id
_entity.type
_entity.pdbx_description
1 polymer ?
#
loop_
_entity_poly.entity_id
_entity_poly.type
_entity_poly.pdbx_seq_one_letter_code
_entity_poly.pdbx_strand_id
1 'polypeptide(L)' 'EVVANSSGGYLYLGRTFKSLSAIAREITGTRWSGPAFFGLTRESDHGQA' A
#
# COMPACT_ATOMS: atom_id res chain seq x y z
N GLU A 1 -2.63 0.19 -11.43
CA GLU A 1 -1.27 0.09 -10.84
C GLU A 1 -1.08 1.17 -9.78
N VAL A 2 -0.23 0.93 -8.78
CA VAL A 2 0.18 1.91 -7.78
C VAL A 2 1.67 2.18 -7.98
N VAL A 3 2.04 3.45 -8.16
CA VAL A 3 3.45 3.86 -8.36
C VAL A 3 3.93 4.65 -7.16
N ALA A 4 5.07 4.30 -6.59
CA ALA A 4 5.69 5.09 -5.53
C ALA A 4 6.39 6.32 -6.12
N ASN A 5 6.14 7.50 -5.55
CA ASN A 5 6.83 8.72 -5.89
C ASN A 5 8.09 8.87 -5.00
N SER A 6 9.15 9.44 -5.55
CA SER A 6 10.38 9.78 -4.81
C SER A 6 10.16 10.74 -3.65
N SER A 7 9.06 11.51 -3.64
CA SER A 7 8.69 12.40 -2.53
C SER A 7 8.00 11.67 -1.35
N GLY A 8 7.90 10.35 -1.38
CA GLY A 8 7.27 9.55 -0.31
C GLY A 8 5.75 9.40 -0.41
N GLY A 9 5.17 9.76 -1.56
CA GLY A 9 3.75 9.55 -1.87
C GLY A 9 3.52 8.37 -2.82
N TYR A 10 2.26 8.11 -3.15
CA TYR A 10 1.85 7.05 -4.07
C TYR A 10 0.89 7.62 -5.12
N LEU A 11 1.07 7.27 -6.39
CA LEU A 11 0.16 7.62 -7.48
C LEU A 11 -0.77 6.45 -7.76
N TYR A 12 -2.07 6.72 -7.78
CA TYR A 12 -3.10 5.75 -8.13
C TYR A 12 -4.20 6.43 -8.97
N LEU A 13 -4.49 5.87 -10.15
CA LEU A 13 -5.45 6.42 -11.11
C LEU A 13 -5.25 7.91 -11.44
N GLY A 14 -3.99 8.36 -11.53
CA GLY A 14 -3.65 9.76 -11.78
C GLY A 14 -3.84 10.70 -10.57
N ARG A 15 -4.15 10.15 -9.39
CA ARG A 15 -4.28 10.91 -8.13
C ARG A 15 -3.14 10.57 -7.18
N THR A 16 -2.60 11.58 -6.49
CA THR A 16 -1.52 11.41 -5.51
C THR A 16 -2.09 11.18 -4.11
N PHE A 17 -1.63 10.12 -3.45
CA PHE A 17 -2.01 9.71 -2.11
C PHE A 17 -0.79 9.74 -1.18
N LYS A 18 -1.03 10.08 0.09
CA LYS A 18 0.03 10.15 1.11
C LYS A 18 0.44 8.78 1.66
N SER A 19 -0.36 7.74 1.45
CA SER A 19 -0.09 6.40 1.97
C SER A 19 -0.88 5.33 1.22
N LEU A 20 -0.36 4.10 1.23
CA LEU A 20 -1.05 2.93 0.69
C LEU A 20 -2.41 2.69 1.36
N SER A 21 -2.54 2.90 2.67
CA SER A 21 -3.83 2.74 3.36
C SER A 21 -4.91 3.70 2.84
N ALA A 22 -4.52 4.88 2.34
CA ALA A 22 -5.46 5.81 1.71
C ALA A 22 -5.94 5.28 0.36
N ILE A 23 -5.04 4.67 -0.43
CA ILE A 23 -5.41 4.01 -1.68
C ILE A 23 -6.27 2.78 -1.41
N ALA A 24 -5.91 1.94 -0.45
CA ALA A 24 -6.68 0.75 -0.08
C ALA A 24 -8.12 1.11 0.32
N ARG A 25 -8.30 2.24 1.03
CA ARG A 25 -9.62 2.76 1.40
C ARG A 25 -10.39 3.34 0.21
N GLU A 26 -9.71 3.98 -0.74
CA GLU A 26 -10.34 4.44 -1.99
C GLU A 26 -10.85 3.27 -2.84
N ILE A 27 -10.11 2.15 -2.87
CA ILE A 27 -10.51 0.97 -3.64
C ILE A 27 -11.65 0.20 -2.97
N THR A 28 -11.54 -0.04 -1.65
CA THR A 28 -12.45 -0.93 -0.93
C THR A 28 -13.59 -0.21 -0.21
N GLY A 29 -13.54 1.12 -0.10
CA GLY A 29 -14.44 1.91 0.75
C GLY A 29 -14.27 1.67 2.25
N THR A 30 -13.42 0.73 2.67
CA THR A 30 -13.25 0.31 4.06
C THR A 30 -11.82 0.56 4.54
N ARG A 31 -11.63 0.76 5.85
CA ARG A 31 -10.29 0.99 6.42
C ARG A 31 -9.48 -0.31 6.41
N TRP A 32 -8.54 -0.42 5.48
CA TRP A 32 -7.57 -1.51 5.40
C TRP A 32 -6.15 -1.02 5.70
N SER A 33 -5.32 -1.92 6.25
CA SER A 33 -3.87 -1.70 6.30
C SER A 33 -3.30 -1.76 4.90
N GLY A 34 -2.76 -0.65 4.39
CA GLY A 34 -2.20 -0.54 3.04
C GLY A 34 -1.27 -1.72 2.68
N PRO A 35 -0.24 -2.03 3.47
CA PRO A 35 0.65 -3.15 3.17
C PRO A 35 -0.06 -4.51 3.06
N ALA A 36 -1.08 -4.76 3.89
CA ALA A 36 -1.85 -6.01 3.84
C ALA A 36 -2.72 -6.08 2.57
N PHE A 37 -3.36 -4.96 2.21
CA PHE A 37 -4.19 -4.89 1.00
C PHE A 37 -3.38 -5.07 -0.29
N PHE A 38 -2.17 -4.52 -0.33
CA PHE A 38 -1.27 -4.64 -1.49
C PHE A 38 -0.33 -5.86 -1.42
N GLY A 39 -0.48 -6.74 -0.42
CA GLY A 39 0.40 -7.90 -0.26
C GLY A 39 1.87 -7.55 -0.05
N LEU A 40 2.16 -6.35 0.46
CA LEU A 40 3.51 -5.87 0.76
C LEU A 40 3.99 -6.28 2.15
N THR A 41 3.20 -7.09 2.87
CA THR A 41 3.69 -7.77 4.06
C THR A 41 4.69 -8.79 3.55
N ARG A 42 5.98 -8.41 3.60
CA ARG A 42 7.07 -9.35 3.45
C ARG A 42 6.73 -10.53 4.34
N GLU A 43 6.69 -11.70 3.74
CA GLU A 43 7.06 -12.91 4.45
C GLU A 43 8.29 -12.55 5.27
N SER A 44 8.11 -12.38 6.57
CA SER A 44 9.14 -12.83 7.49
C SER A 44 9.14 -14.35 7.38
N ASP A 45 9.58 -14.85 6.22
CA ASP A 45 10.31 -16.08 6.12
C ASP A 45 11.62 -15.82 6.86
N HIS A 46 11.51 -15.90 8.18
CA HIS A 46 12.59 -16.34 9.01
C HIS A 46 11.95 -17.08 10.18
N GLY A 47 11.54 -18.32 9.88
CA GLY A 47 11.88 -19.38 10.79
C GLY A 47 13.41 -19.38 10.92
N GLN A 48 13.93 -18.78 11.98
CA GLN A 48 15.26 -19.16 12.46
C GLN A 48 15.02 -20.42 13.29
N ALA A 49 15.48 -21.54 12.75
CA ALA A 49 15.78 -22.75 13.50
C ALA A 49 17.00 -22.52 14.41
#